data_AF-A0AAW6GBP6-F1
#
_entry.id   AF-A0AAW6GBP6-F1
#
_cell.length_a   1.000
_cell.length_b   1.000
_cell.length_c   1.000
_cell.angle_alpha   90.00
_cell.angle_beta   90.00
_cell.angle_gamma   90.00
#
_symmetry.space_group_name_H-M   'P 1'
#
loop_
_entity.id
_entity.type
_entity.pdbx_description
1 polymer ?
#
loop_
_entity_poly.entity_id
_entity_poly.type
_entity_poly.pdbx_seq_one_letter_code
_entity_poly.pdbx_strand_id
1 'polypeptide(L)' 'MFQINQKNLYLLLSGKMSWLVEYLYDDYGFTLQECLNRIYHRSKLYKKLSTESTKYWHLGPVDLYEELKMEL' A
#
# COMPACT_ATOMS: atom_id res chain seq x y z
N MET A 1 7.23 -18.20 16.88
CA MET A 1 6.68 -16.88 16.54
C MET A 1 6.92 -16.64 15.06
N PHE A 2 5.88 -16.37 14.28
CA PHE A 2 6.03 -16.14 12.84
C PHE A 2 6.74 -14.80 12.63
N GLN A 3 7.93 -14.80 12.03
CA GLN A 3 8.68 -13.58 11.75
C GLN A 3 8.43 -13.15 10.32
N ILE A 4 7.93 -11.92 10.13
CA ILE A 4 7.84 -11.32 8.81
C ILE A 4 9.25 -11.00 8.32
N ASN A 5 9.55 -11.38 7.08
CA ASN A 5 10.81 -11.15 6.39
C ASN A 5 10.51 -10.91 4.89
N GLN A 6 11.54 -10.56 4.11
CA GLN A 6 11.37 -10.26 2.69
C GLN A 6 10.72 -11.39 1.87
N LYS A 7 10.82 -12.65 2.32
CA LYS A 7 10.26 -13.82 1.64
C LYS A 7 8.77 -14.05 1.93
N ASN A 8 8.18 -13.44 2.96
CA ASN A 8 6.76 -13.65 3.30
C ASN A 8 5.95 -12.34 3.39
N LEU A 9 6.61 -11.19 3.31
CA LEU A 9 6.00 -9.87 3.31
C LEU A 9 4.90 -9.71 2.25
N TYR A 10 5.06 -10.30 1.07
CA TYR A 10 4.09 -10.22 -0.02
C TYR A 10 2.69 -10.72 0.37
N LEU A 11 2.59 -11.61 1.36
CA LEU A 11 1.31 -12.14 1.87
C LEU A 11 0.45 -11.06 2.54
N LEU A 12 1.08 -10.00 3.07
CA LEU A 12 0.40 -8.88 3.72
C LEU A 12 0.05 -7.75 2.74
N LEU A 13 0.74 -7.68 1.60
CA LEU A 13 0.62 -6.55 0.68
C LEU A 13 -0.76 -6.50 0.03
N SER A 14 -1.30 -7.64 -0.41
CA SER A 14 -2.60 -7.70 -1.10
C SER A 14 -3.73 -7.07 -0.27
N GLY A 15 -3.83 -7.43 1.02
CA GLY A 15 -4.82 -6.85 1.92
C GLY A 15 -4.64 -5.34 2.12
N LYS A 16 -3.39 -4.87 2.23
CA LYS A 16 -3.10 -3.44 2.35
C LYS A 16 -3.46 -2.67 1.08
N MET A 17 -3.23 -3.25 -0.10
CA MET A 17 -3.62 -2.63 -1.37
C MET A 17 -5.12 -2.53 -1.52
N SER A 18 -5.88 -3.54 -1.07
CA SER A 18 -7.35 -3.49 -1.08
C SER A 18 -7.88 -2.28 -0.32
N TRP A 19 -7.36 -2.01 0.89
CA TRP A 19 -7.75 -0.82 1.66
C TRP A 19 -7.40 0.49 0.95
N LEU A 20 -6.21 0.59 0.37
CA LEU A 20 -5.80 1.80 -0.36
C LEU A 20 -6.67 2.05 -1.60
N VAL A 21 -7.08 0.99 -2.29
CA VAL A 21 -7.99 1.09 -3.45
C VAL A 21 -9.36 1.58 -3.00
N GLU A 22 -9.90 1.04 -1.90
CA GLU A 22 -11.19 1.48 -1.34
C GLU A 22 -11.15 2.97 -0.98
N TYR A 23 -10.11 3.42 -0.28
CA TYR A 23 -10.00 4.84 0.07
C TYR A 23 -9.84 5.77 -1.14
N LEU A 24 -9.07 5.37 -2.15
CA LEU A 24 -8.93 6.14 -3.37
C LEU A 24 -10.23 6.22 -4.17
N TYR A 25 -11.01 5.15 -4.17
CA TYR A 25 -12.33 5.13 -4.79
C TYR A 25 -13.29 6.05 -4.03
N ASP A 26 -13.33 5.97 -2.71
CA ASP A 26 -14.25 6.74 -1.87
C ASP A 26 -13.93 8.25 -1.90
N ASP A 27 -12.66 8.64 -1.83
CA ASP A 27 -12.27 10.06 -1.78
C ASP A 27 -12.25 10.74 -3.17
N TYR A 28 -11.85 10.01 -4.23
CA TYR A 28 -11.58 10.60 -5.55
C TYR A 28 -12.43 10.00 -6.69
N GLY A 29 -13.16 8.92 -6.46
CA GLY A 29 -13.95 8.23 -7.49
C GLY A 29 -13.10 7.51 -8.55
N PHE A 30 -11.82 7.23 -8.27
CA PHE A 30 -10.93 6.57 -9.23
C PHE A 30 -11.36 5.14 -9.52
N THR A 31 -11.27 4.73 -10.79
CA THR A 31 -11.51 3.34 -11.17
C THR A 31 -10.46 2.41 -10.56
N LEU A 32 -10.79 1.13 -10.41
CA LEU A 32 -9.85 0.12 -9.91
C LEU A 32 -8.51 0.17 -10.68
N GLN A 33 -8.55 0.29 -12.01
CA GLN A 33 -7.34 0.35 -12.83
C GLN A 33 -6.49 1.58 -12.52
N GLU A 34 -7.09 2.74 -12.28
CA GLU A 34 -6.38 3.96 -11.90
C GLU A 34 -5.75 3.84 -10.51
N CYS A 35 -6.49 3.28 -9.55
CA CYS A 35 -5.98 3.02 -8.20
C CYS A 35 -4.75 2.11 -8.25
N LEU A 36 -4.86 0.96 -8.92
CA LEU A 36 -3.74 0.00 -9.03
C LEU A 36 -2.55 0.64 -9.76
N ASN A 37 -2.79 1.40 -10.83
CA ASN A 37 -1.72 2.07 -11.55
C ASN A 37 -0.99 3.09 -10.67
N ARG A 38 -1.71 3.87 -9.88
CA ARG A 38 -1.13 4.84 -8.93
C ARG A 38 -0.32 4.13 -7.85
N ILE A 39 -0.90 3.11 -7.23
CA ILE A 39 -0.28 2.37 -6.12
C ILE A 39 0.97 1.61 -6.60
N TYR A 40 0.87 0.78 -7.64
CA TYR A 40 1.98 -0.09 -8.03
C TYR A 40 3.05 0.61 -8.86
N HIS A 41 2.69 1.57 -9.71
CA HIS A 41 3.62 2.14 -10.68
C HIS A 41 4.08 3.57 -10.34
N ARG A 42 3.21 4.40 -9.77
CA ARG A 42 3.53 5.82 -9.51
C ARG A 42 3.98 6.09 -8.08
N SER A 43 3.54 5.28 -7.13
CA SER A 43 3.82 5.49 -5.72
C SER A 43 5.18 4.94 -5.29
N LYS A 44 5.91 5.71 -4.47
CA LYS A 44 7.11 5.24 -3.76
C LYS A 44 6.71 4.46 -2.51
N LEU A 45 5.51 4.69 -1.97
CA LEU A 45 4.94 3.94 -0.85
C LEU A 45 4.97 2.43 -1.12
N TYR A 46 4.52 1.98 -2.30
CA TYR A 46 4.50 0.54 -2.61
C TYR A 46 5.88 -0.09 -2.52
N LYS A 47 6.92 0.60 -3.05
CA LYS A 47 8.31 0.12 -2.97
C LYS A 47 8.80 0.01 -1.52
N LYS A 48 8.45 0.98 -0.67
CA LYS A 48 8.76 0.92 0.76
C LYS A 48 8.01 -0.23 1.42
N LEU A 49 6.71 -0.35 1.17
CA LEU A 49 5.86 -1.40 1.73
C LEU A 49 6.31 -2.80 1.32
N SER A 50 6.81 -2.98 0.10
CA SER A 50 7.36 -4.24 -0.40
C SER A 50 8.78 -4.53 0.08
N THR A 51 9.41 -3.62 0.83
CA THR A 51 10.77 -3.75 1.35
C THR A 51 10.73 -3.94 2.85
N GLU A 52 11.08 -5.13 3.33
CA GLU A 52 10.90 -5.51 4.73
C GLU A 52 11.72 -4.66 5.70
N SER A 53 12.93 -4.25 5.31
CA SER A 53 13.83 -3.44 6.14
C SER A 53 13.25 -2.06 6.51
N THR A 54 12.30 -1.54 5.71
CA THR A 54 11.62 -0.28 6.02
C THR A 54 10.59 -0.42 7.13
N LYS A 55 10.09 -1.65 7.36
CA LYS A 55 9.05 -1.98 8.35
C LYS A 55 7.70 -1.28 8.11
N TYR A 56 7.45 -0.74 6.91
CA TYR A 56 6.20 -0.06 6.58
C TYR A 56 4.98 -0.97 6.65
N TRP A 57 5.17 -2.28 6.57
CA TRP A 57 4.10 -3.26 6.73
C TRP A 57 3.48 -3.27 8.13
N HIS A 58 4.13 -2.67 9.14
CA HIS A 58 3.55 -2.44 10.45
C HIS A 58 2.56 -1.26 10.49
N LEU A 59 2.61 -0.36 9.51
CA LEU A 59 1.74 0.82 9.49
C LEU A 59 0.29 0.43 9.25
N GLY A 60 -0.60 1.19 9.87
CA GLY A 60 -2.03 1.06 9.70
C GLY A 60 -2.50 1.52 8.31
N PRO A 61 -3.71 1.12 7.89
CA PRO A 61 -4.26 1.51 6.60
C PRO A 61 -4.38 3.04 6.45
N VAL A 62 -4.73 3.76 7.52
CA VAL A 62 -4.85 5.23 7.51
C VAL A 62 -3.49 5.90 7.31
N ASP A 63 -2.45 5.48 8.04
CA ASP A 63 -1.10 6.05 7.91
C ASP A 63 -0.54 5.85 6.49
N LEU A 64 -0.73 4.64 5.94
CA LEU A 64 -0.33 4.32 4.58
C LEU A 64 -1.07 5.18 3.56
N TYR A 65 -2.36 5.44 3.80
CA TYR A 65 -3.16 6.24 2.90
C TYR A 65 -2.77 7.72 2.91
N GLU A 66 -2.49 8.29 4.08
CA GLU A 66 -2.01 9.67 4.19
C GLU A 66 -0.67 9.87 3.48
N GLU A 67 0.24 8.89 3.56
CA GLU A 67 1.48 8.94 2.80
C GLU A 67 1.24 8.79 1.29
N LEU A 68 0.31 7.92 0.88
CA LEU A 68 -0.07 7.79 -0.53
C LEU A 68 -0.63 9.11 -1.08
N LYS A 69 -1.46 9.82 -0.29
CA LYS A 69 -2.03 11.13 -0.66
C LYS A 69 -0.97 12.19 -0.92
N MET A 70 0.15 12.16 -0.20
CA MET A 70 1.28 13.06 -0.46
C MET A 70 1.94 12.82 -1.83
N GLU A 71 1.67 11.69 -2.47
CA GLU A 71 2.24 11.30 -3.77
C GLU A 71 1.23 11.36 -4.94
N LEU A 72 -0.04 11.74 -4.67
CA LEU A 72 -1.14 11.70 -5.64
C LEU A 72 -1.17 12.82 -6.68
#